data_AF-A0AAD8TT63-F1
#
_entry.id   AF-A0AAD8TT63-F1
#
_cell.length_a   1.000
_cell.length_b   1.000
_cell.length_c   1.000
_cell.angle_alpha   90.00
_cell.angle_beta   90.00
_cell.angle_gamma   90.00
#
_symmetry.space_group_name_H-M   'P 1'
#
loop_
_entity.id
_entity.type
_entity.pdbx_description
1 polymer ?
#
loop_
_entity_poly.entity_id
_entity_poly.type
_entity_poly.pdbx_seq_one_letter_code
_entity_poly.pdbx_strand_id
1 'polypeptide(L)'
;MEAARDSMAALLDAGLFDSAQTLGCFLVSSGGASNEASVSTKAESLVLHGDALYGEKEFRRALGAYKQAMQCSKSIPKQAASSTRISVSTTGRSPSPNSSNATPFNENEVKSKIALCHSALHEYREALQEMEGIPSKVRSLKMNLMLGKLYRISRNNRASVICYKECLRQCPYVFEAIAALAEMGLSSRSFLYYFFKHQIEEASHQVILLMHNVGGIGM
;
A
#
# COMPACT_ATOMS: atom_id res chain seq x y z
N MET A 1 22.44 8.76 -4.89
CA MET A 1 21.15 9.26 -4.37
C MET A 1 20.27 8.16 -3.81
N GLU A 2 20.42 6.90 -4.24
CA GLU A 2 19.67 5.75 -3.71
C GLU A 2 19.90 5.52 -2.21
N ALA A 3 21.16 5.42 -1.76
CA ALA A 3 21.48 5.26 -0.34
C ALA A 3 20.89 6.35 0.59
N ALA A 4 20.69 7.56 0.06
CA ALA A 4 20.05 8.65 0.80
C ALA A 4 18.53 8.47 0.91
N ARG A 5 17.88 7.86 -0.09
CA ARG A 5 16.46 7.44 0.01
C ARG A 5 16.28 6.27 0.97
N ASP A 6 17.20 5.31 0.98
CA ASP A 6 17.16 4.20 1.94
C ASP A 6 17.30 4.72 3.38
N SER A 7 18.21 5.68 3.58
CA SER A 7 18.33 6.39 4.87
C SER A 7 17.04 7.14 5.24
N MET A 8 16.36 7.73 4.26
CA MET A 8 15.08 8.40 4.49
C MET A 8 13.97 7.44 4.91
N ALA A 9 13.86 6.27 4.28
CA ALA A 9 12.94 5.22 4.70
C ALA A 9 13.23 4.76 6.14
N ALA A 10 14.50 4.55 6.48
CA ALA A 10 14.90 4.19 7.84
C ALA A 10 14.54 5.27 8.89
N LEU A 11 14.68 6.56 8.55
CA LEU A 11 14.26 7.66 9.42
C LEU A 11 12.74 7.68 9.63
N LEU A 12 11.96 7.40 8.59
CA LEU A 12 10.50 7.30 8.67
C LEU A 12 10.06 6.14 9.57
N ASP A 13 10.68 4.97 9.42
CA ASP A 13 10.41 3.79 10.24
C ASP A 13 10.77 4.04 11.72
N ALA A 14 11.82 4.83 11.98
CA ALA A 14 12.21 5.26 13.32
C ALA A 14 11.33 6.40 13.88
N GLY A 15 10.42 6.97 13.10
CA GLY A 15 9.58 8.10 13.49
C GLY A 15 10.33 9.44 13.61
N LEU A 16 11.53 9.55 13.01
CA LEU A 16 12.36 10.76 13.03
C LEU A 16 11.97 11.71 11.87
N PHE A 17 10.75 12.24 11.92
CA PHE A 17 10.14 12.94 10.79
C PHE A 17 10.82 14.27 10.45
N ASP A 18 11.30 15.06 11.41
CA ASP A 18 12.04 16.30 11.16
C ASP A 18 13.31 16.08 10.31
N SER A 19 14.07 15.04 10.68
CA SER A 19 15.28 14.64 9.97
C SER A 19 14.94 14.12 8.58
N ALA A 20 13.91 13.27 8.48
CA ALA A 20 13.42 12.77 7.20
C ALA A 20 12.95 13.92 6.30
N GLN A 21 12.24 14.91 6.84
CA GLN A 21 11.75 16.07 6.09
C GLN A 21 12.90 16.89 5.52
N THR A 22 13.92 17.18 6.32
CA THR A 22 15.09 17.95 5.89
C THR A 22 15.84 17.24 4.76
N LEU A 23 16.07 15.93 4.90
CA LEU A 23 16.67 15.11 3.87
C LEU A 23 15.78 15.04 2.61
N GLY A 24 14.48 14.90 2.78
CA GLY A 24 13.50 14.89 1.70
C GLY A 24 13.51 16.17 0.87
N CYS A 25 13.55 17.34 1.51
CA CYS A 25 13.70 18.64 0.83
C CYS A 25 14.94 18.67 -0.05
N PHE A 26 16.08 18.18 0.47
CA PHE A 26 17.32 18.10 -0.28
C PHE A 26 17.21 17.15 -1.48
N LEU A 27 16.64 15.95 -1.30
CA LEU A 27 16.47 14.96 -2.37
C LEU A 27 15.55 15.45 -3.49
N VAL A 28 14.45 16.11 -3.14
CA VAL A 28 13.50 16.69 -4.12
C VAL A 28 14.16 17.82 -4.92
N SER A 29 15.00 18.64 -4.28
CA SER A 29 15.67 19.80 -4.90
C SER A 29 16.88 19.42 -5.75
N SER A 30 17.60 18.35 -5.37
CA SER A 30 18.80 17.86 -6.07
C SER A 30 18.48 17.00 -7.30
N GLY A 31 17.21 16.65 -7.52
CA GLY A 31 16.71 15.97 -8.72
C GLY A 31 16.68 16.88 -9.94
N GLY A 32 17.84 17.32 -10.41
CA GLY A 32 18.02 18.14 -11.62
C GLY A 32 18.71 17.36 -12.74
N ALA A 33 17.92 16.97 -13.76
CA ALA A 33 18.26 16.76 -15.19
C ALA A 33 17.20 15.85 -15.83
N SER A 34 16.68 16.22 -17.00
CA SER A 34 15.57 15.59 -17.72
C SER A 34 15.96 14.22 -18.32
N ASN A 35 15.68 13.13 -17.61
CA ASN A 35 15.69 11.77 -18.15
C ASN A 35 14.59 10.93 -17.47
N GLU A 36 14.04 9.92 -18.13
CA GLU A 36 12.92 9.11 -17.59
C GLU A 36 13.24 8.48 -16.23
N ALA A 37 14.47 7.98 -16.06
CA ALA A 37 14.95 7.44 -14.78
C ALA A 37 15.06 8.51 -13.67
N SER A 38 15.32 9.78 -14.01
CA SER A 38 15.36 10.86 -13.03
C SER A 38 13.95 11.30 -12.60
N VAL A 39 12.95 11.14 -13.47
CA VAL A 39 11.55 11.44 -13.15
C VAL A 39 10.96 10.42 -12.17
N SER A 40 11.22 9.13 -12.37
CA SER A 40 10.78 8.07 -11.44
C SER A 40 11.40 8.24 -10.05
N THR A 41 12.70 8.50 -9.98
CA THR A 41 13.41 8.71 -8.71
C THR A 41 12.99 10.00 -8.00
N LYS A 42 12.61 11.05 -8.75
CA LYS A 42 12.01 12.26 -8.20
C LYS A 42 10.63 11.99 -7.61
N ALA A 43 9.80 11.18 -8.29
CA ALA A 43 8.49 10.79 -7.79
C ALA A 43 8.61 10.00 -6.47
N GLU A 44 9.52 9.04 -6.38
CA GLU A 44 9.81 8.30 -5.14
C GLU A 44 10.27 9.23 -4.01
N SER A 45 11.17 10.17 -4.30
CA SER A 45 11.66 11.15 -3.31
C SER A 45 10.53 12.06 -2.80
N LEU A 46 9.59 12.44 -3.68
CA LEU A 46 8.40 13.21 -3.31
C LEU A 46 7.44 12.39 -2.44
N VAL A 47 7.28 11.09 -2.68
CA VAL A 47 6.46 10.21 -1.82
C VAL A 47 7.06 10.13 -0.42
N LEU A 48 8.37 9.83 -0.30
CA LEU A 48 9.03 9.78 1.00
C LEU A 48 8.96 11.12 1.73
N HIS A 49 9.09 12.25 1.00
CA HIS A 49 8.95 13.57 1.60
C HIS A 49 7.53 13.84 2.08
N GLY A 50 6.52 13.38 1.34
CA GLY A 50 5.13 13.39 1.78
C GLY A 50 4.89 12.57 3.03
N ASP A 51 5.57 11.42 3.18
CA ASP A 51 5.48 10.57 4.38
C ASP A 51 6.03 11.28 5.61
N ALA A 52 7.17 11.97 5.47
CA ALA A 52 7.75 12.76 6.55
C ALA A 52 6.80 13.88 7.01
N LEU A 53 6.25 14.64 6.05
CA LEU A 53 5.27 15.70 6.32
C LEU A 53 4.00 15.16 6.97
N TYR A 54 3.55 13.98 6.57
CA TYR A 54 2.38 13.33 7.17
C TYR A 54 2.64 12.95 8.63
N GLY A 55 3.83 12.44 8.94
CA GLY A 55 4.27 12.12 10.31
C GLY A 55 4.24 13.34 11.24
N GLU A 56 4.69 14.49 10.74
CA GLU A 56 4.60 15.79 11.42
C GLU A 56 3.18 16.39 11.45
N LYS A 57 2.17 15.66 10.96
CA LYS A 57 0.76 16.08 10.88
C LYS A 57 0.54 17.30 9.99
N GLU A 58 1.47 17.61 9.09
CA GLU A 58 1.36 18.70 8.11
C GLU A 58 0.58 18.24 6.86
N PHE A 59 -0.66 17.79 7.07
CA PHE A 59 -1.45 17.06 6.06
C PHE A 59 -1.65 17.80 4.73
N ARG A 60 -1.79 19.13 4.75
CA ARG A 60 -1.91 19.92 3.50
C ARG A 60 -0.62 19.94 2.69
N ARG A 61 0.54 20.01 3.35
CA ARG A 61 1.84 19.98 2.67
C ARG A 61 2.12 18.58 2.15
N ALA A 62 1.85 17.55 2.95
CA ALA A 62 1.95 16.15 2.52
C ALA A 62 1.08 15.89 1.28
N LEU A 63 -0.17 16.37 1.28
CA LEU A 63 -1.08 16.29 0.13
C LEU A 63 -0.47 16.92 -1.14
N GLY A 64 0.15 18.09 -1.02
CA GLY A 64 0.85 18.75 -2.11
C GLY A 64 2.00 17.90 -2.67
N ALA A 65 2.83 17.34 -1.79
CA ALA A 65 3.96 16.48 -2.18
C ALA A 65 3.50 15.21 -2.91
N TYR A 66 2.48 14.51 -2.40
CA TYR A 66 1.93 13.33 -3.07
C TYR A 66 1.31 13.62 -4.43
N LYS A 67 0.57 14.75 -4.55
CA LYS A 67 0.00 15.16 -5.84
C LYS A 67 1.09 15.50 -6.87
N GLN A 68 2.19 16.12 -6.45
CA GLN A 68 3.35 16.34 -7.32
C GLN A 68 3.99 15.01 -7.75
N ALA A 69 4.13 14.03 -6.84
CA ALA A 69 4.66 12.70 -7.19
C ALA A 69 3.82 12.02 -8.28
N MET A 70 2.49 12.11 -8.17
CA MET A 70 1.54 11.60 -9.17
C MET A 70 1.61 12.33 -10.52
N GLN A 71 2.04 13.59 -10.53
CA GLN A 71 2.21 14.34 -11.78
C GLN A 71 3.52 13.96 -12.47
N CYS A 72 4.59 13.76 -11.72
CA CYS A 72 5.86 13.26 -12.24
C CYS A 72 5.70 11.89 -12.93
N SER A 73 4.87 11.00 -12.39
CA SER A 73 4.63 9.69 -13.03
C SER A 73 3.80 9.77 -14.32
N LYS A 74 3.01 10.83 -14.53
CA LYS A 74 2.19 11.03 -15.73
C LYS A 74 2.92 11.66 -16.92
N SER A 75 4.04 12.34 -16.68
CA SER A 75 4.86 12.96 -17.74
C SER A 75 5.71 11.97 -18.53
N ILE A 76 5.68 10.70 -18.18
CA ILE A 76 6.33 9.60 -18.90
C ILE A 76 5.42 9.20 -20.07
N PRO A 77 5.83 9.36 -21.34
CA PRO A 77 5.03 8.90 -22.48
C PRO A 77 4.85 7.39 -22.41
N LYS A 78 3.61 6.92 -22.22
CA LYS A 78 3.24 5.51 -22.34
C LYS A 78 3.47 5.07 -23.80
N GLN A 79 4.61 4.47 -24.11
CA GLN A 79 4.67 3.62 -25.30
C GLN A 79 3.74 2.42 -25.10
N ALA A 80 2.89 2.25 -26.11
CA ALA A 80 1.78 1.34 -26.25
C ALA A 80 1.96 -0.04 -25.58
N ALA A 81 0.93 -0.44 -24.84
CA ALA A 81 0.58 -1.84 -24.73
C ALA A 81 0.18 -2.37 -26.11
N SER A 82 1.08 -3.11 -26.74
CA SER A 82 0.73 -4.11 -27.76
C SER A 82 1.31 -5.45 -27.30
N SER A 83 0.42 -6.43 -27.19
CA SER A 83 0.71 -7.84 -26.95
C SER A 83 1.89 -8.32 -27.80
N THR A 84 2.72 -9.23 -27.25
CA THR A 84 3.03 -10.55 -27.85
C THR A 84 4.25 -11.24 -27.20
N ARG A 85 3.98 -12.43 -26.65
CA ARG A 85 4.80 -13.66 -26.51
C ARG A 85 5.95 -13.75 -25.50
N ILE A 86 5.70 -14.68 -24.57
CA ILE A 86 6.58 -15.74 -24.05
C ILE A 86 7.88 -15.91 -24.85
N SER A 87 9.01 -15.91 -24.15
CA SER A 87 10.21 -16.63 -24.55
C SER A 87 10.91 -17.15 -23.30
N VAL A 88 10.88 -18.46 -23.13
CA VAL A 88 11.73 -19.18 -22.19
C VAL A 88 13.14 -19.19 -22.74
N SER A 89 14.14 -18.87 -21.92
CA SER A 89 15.49 -19.40 -22.10
C SER A 89 16.14 -19.57 -20.74
N THR A 90 16.46 -20.84 -20.47
CA THR A 90 17.24 -21.36 -19.37
C THR A 90 18.69 -20.90 -19.47
N THR A 91 19.26 -20.42 -18.37
CA THR A 91 20.66 -20.68 -17.98
C THR A 91 20.83 -20.30 -16.51
N GLY A 92 21.23 -21.29 -15.71
CA GLY A 92 21.36 -21.16 -14.27
C GLY A 92 22.49 -20.24 -13.85
N ARG A 93 22.16 -19.26 -12.99
CA ARG A 93 23.06 -18.67 -12.01
C ARG A 93 22.24 -18.31 -10.78
N SER A 94 22.64 -18.86 -9.64
CA SER A 94 22.04 -18.70 -8.32
C SER A 94 21.86 -17.22 -7.95
N PRO A 95 20.73 -16.78 -7.34
CA PRO A 95 20.68 -15.46 -6.76
C PRO A 95 21.36 -15.49 -5.40
N SER A 96 22.45 -14.74 -5.26
CA SER A 96 23.00 -14.34 -3.96
C SER A 96 22.06 -13.28 -3.34
N PRO A 97 21.81 -13.29 -2.02
CA PRO A 97 20.84 -12.39 -1.40
C PRO A 97 21.54 -11.07 -1.11
N ASN A 98 21.35 -10.06 -1.94
CA ASN A 98 21.55 -8.64 -1.62
C ASN A 98 21.13 -7.81 -2.84
N SER A 99 19.82 -7.62 -3.02
CA SER A 99 19.32 -6.48 -3.79
C SER A 99 18.23 -5.82 -2.96
N SER A 100 18.49 -4.58 -2.58
CA SER A 100 17.52 -3.63 -2.03
C SER A 100 16.21 -3.74 -2.80
N ASN A 101 15.15 -4.17 -2.11
CA ASN A 101 13.79 -4.15 -2.64
C ASN A 101 13.31 -2.69 -2.68
N ALA A 102 13.86 -1.87 -3.59
CA ALA A 102 13.23 -0.62 -3.96
C ALA A 102 11.91 -0.97 -4.65
N THR A 103 10.80 -0.87 -3.90
CA THR A 103 9.49 -1.17 -4.46
C THR A 103 9.17 -0.14 -5.54
N PRO A 104 8.87 -0.57 -6.79
CA PRO A 104 8.57 0.36 -7.87
C PRO A 104 7.40 1.26 -7.49
N PHE A 105 7.45 2.52 -7.93
CA PHE A 105 6.41 3.53 -7.69
C PHE A 105 4.99 2.95 -7.88
N ASN A 106 4.23 2.88 -6.79
CA ASN A 106 2.88 2.32 -6.78
C ASN A 106 1.82 3.41 -6.71
N GLU A 107 1.23 3.73 -7.87
CA GLU A 107 0.19 4.76 -7.99
C GLU A 107 -0.99 4.56 -7.01
N ASN A 108 -1.38 3.31 -6.77
CA ASN A 108 -2.50 2.99 -5.87
C ASN A 108 -2.17 3.29 -4.41
N GLU A 109 -0.90 3.08 -4.02
CA GLU A 109 -0.44 3.41 -2.68
C GLU A 109 -0.43 4.93 -2.48
N VAL A 110 0.04 5.69 -3.46
CA VAL A 110 0.05 7.16 -3.40
C VAL A 110 -1.38 7.71 -3.32
N LYS A 111 -2.35 7.16 -4.06
CA LYS A 111 -3.78 7.51 -3.90
C LYS A 111 -4.29 7.25 -2.49
N SER A 112 -3.91 6.13 -1.88
CA SER A 112 -4.29 5.85 -0.48
C SER A 112 -3.64 6.84 0.50
N LYS A 113 -2.40 7.28 0.24
CA LYS A 113 -1.73 8.34 1.03
C LYS A 113 -2.40 9.72 0.87
N ILE A 114 -2.85 10.06 -0.33
CA ILE A 114 -3.66 11.26 -0.60
C ILE A 114 -4.98 11.19 0.18
N ALA A 115 -5.66 10.04 0.17
CA ALA A 115 -6.88 9.84 0.94
C ALA A 115 -6.68 9.91 2.46
N LEU A 116 -5.53 9.44 2.97
CA LEU A 116 -5.12 9.62 4.38
C LEU A 116 -5.04 11.11 4.74
N CYS A 117 -4.44 11.94 3.88
CA CYS A 117 -4.37 13.39 4.11
C CYS A 117 -5.75 14.03 4.13
N HIS A 118 -6.60 13.75 3.13
CA HIS A 118 -7.97 14.27 3.08
C HIS A 118 -8.79 13.85 4.30
N SER A 119 -8.66 12.59 4.73
CA SER A 119 -9.33 12.09 5.94
C SER A 119 -8.89 12.84 7.21
N ALA A 120 -7.58 13.11 7.35
CA ALA A 120 -7.03 13.86 8.47
C ALA A 120 -7.44 15.35 8.47
N LEU A 121 -7.76 15.89 7.29
CA LEU A 121 -8.32 17.23 7.11
C LEU A 121 -9.85 17.28 7.21
N HIS A 122 -10.50 16.14 7.49
CA HIS A 122 -11.97 15.98 7.50
C HIS A 122 -12.66 16.26 6.14
N GLU A 123 -11.90 16.19 5.06
CA GLU A 123 -12.36 16.29 3.66
C GLU A 123 -12.79 14.89 3.17
N TYR A 124 -13.82 14.33 3.81
CA TYR A 124 -14.17 12.91 3.65
C TYR A 124 -14.72 12.57 2.25
N ARG A 125 -15.28 13.54 1.53
CA ARG A 125 -15.79 13.33 0.17
C ARG A 125 -14.63 13.11 -0.80
N GLU A 126 -13.59 13.92 -0.67
CA GLU A 126 -12.36 13.88 -1.43
C GLU A 126 -11.58 12.59 -1.11
N ALA A 127 -11.50 12.22 0.17
CA ALA A 127 -10.90 10.97 0.60
C ALA A 127 -11.60 9.74 -0.02
N LEU A 128 -12.95 9.74 -0.05
CA LEU A 128 -13.72 8.68 -0.69
C LEU A 128 -13.43 8.59 -2.18
N GLN A 129 -13.44 9.73 -2.87
CA GLN A 129 -13.20 9.77 -4.31
C GLN A 129 -11.85 9.15 -4.69
N GLU A 130 -10.79 9.44 -3.94
CA GLU A 130 -9.46 8.88 -4.17
C GLU A 130 -9.42 7.36 -3.91
N MET A 131 -10.06 6.89 -2.83
CA MET A 131 -10.09 5.47 -2.47
C MET A 131 -10.96 4.63 -3.42
N GLU A 132 -12.09 5.17 -3.90
CA GLU A 132 -12.95 4.51 -4.88
C GLU A 132 -12.24 4.37 -6.24
N GLY A 133 -11.34 5.29 -6.57
CA GLY A 133 -10.48 5.23 -7.75
C GLY A 133 -9.45 4.10 -7.74
N ILE A 134 -9.21 3.45 -6.59
CA ILE A 134 -8.32 2.27 -6.49
C ILE A 134 -9.15 1.01 -6.76
N PRO A 135 -8.78 0.14 -7.73
CA PRO A 135 -9.53 -1.09 -8.00
C PRO A 135 -9.56 -2.05 -6.80
N SER A 136 -10.70 -2.70 -6.55
CA SER A 136 -10.88 -3.59 -5.37
C SER A 136 -9.85 -4.71 -5.27
N LYS A 137 -9.39 -5.26 -6.41
CA LYS A 137 -8.42 -6.37 -6.47
C LYS A 137 -7.03 -5.99 -5.94
N VAL A 138 -6.66 -4.72 -5.95
CA VAL A 138 -5.33 -4.23 -5.53
C VAL A 138 -5.37 -3.55 -4.16
N ARG A 139 -6.54 -3.46 -3.52
CA ARG A 139 -6.67 -2.83 -2.20
C ARG A 139 -6.09 -3.73 -1.11
N SER A 140 -5.13 -3.18 -0.37
CA SER A 140 -4.61 -3.83 0.84
C SER A 140 -5.64 -3.81 1.97
N LEU A 141 -5.35 -4.58 3.03
CA LEU A 141 -6.15 -4.60 4.27
C LEU A 141 -6.37 -3.19 4.82
N LYS A 142 -5.30 -2.38 4.91
CA LYS A 142 -5.35 -1.00 5.40
C LYS A 142 -6.24 -0.11 4.52
N MET A 143 -6.20 -0.29 3.20
CA MET A 143 -7.05 0.44 2.26
C MET A 143 -8.54 0.10 2.44
N ASN A 144 -8.89 -1.18 2.54
CA ASN A 144 -10.27 -1.60 2.77
C ASN A 144 -10.80 -1.12 4.13
N LEU A 145 -9.96 -1.16 5.16
CA LEU A 145 -10.32 -0.68 6.50
C LEU A 145 -10.64 0.82 6.49
N MET A 146 -9.80 1.63 5.84
CA MET A 146 -10.06 3.05 5.64
C MET A 146 -11.36 3.30 4.86
N LEU A 147 -11.55 2.61 3.74
CA LEU A 147 -12.73 2.79 2.91
C LEU A 147 -14.02 2.44 3.69
N GLY A 148 -13.96 1.40 4.53
CA GLY A 148 -15.03 1.06 5.46
C GLY A 148 -15.37 2.18 6.45
N LYS A 149 -14.36 2.84 7.03
CA LYS A 149 -14.54 4.00 7.93
C LYS A 149 -15.16 5.18 7.20
N LEU A 150 -14.65 5.51 6.03
CA LEU A 150 -15.14 6.62 5.22
C LEU A 150 -16.62 6.42 4.84
N TYR A 151 -17.01 5.22 4.40
CA TYR A 151 -18.42 4.93 4.12
C TYR A 151 -19.32 5.06 5.35
N ARG A 152 -18.81 4.70 6.53
CA ARG A 152 -19.56 4.85 7.78
C ARG A 152 -19.79 6.33 8.12
N ILE A 153 -18.79 7.18 7.93
CA ILE A 153 -18.91 8.63 8.08
C ILE A 153 -19.98 9.19 7.12
N SER A 154 -19.97 8.73 5.87
CA SER A 154 -20.96 9.11 4.84
C SER A 154 -22.30 8.40 4.96
N ARG A 155 -22.57 7.67 6.05
CA ARG A 155 -23.82 6.92 6.31
C ARG A 155 -24.16 5.85 5.27
N ASN A 156 -23.19 5.41 4.47
CA ASN A 156 -23.35 4.31 3.52
C ASN A 156 -23.01 2.97 4.21
N ASN A 157 -23.87 2.54 5.12
CA ASN A 157 -23.64 1.34 5.93
C ASN A 157 -23.49 0.07 5.08
N ARG A 158 -24.22 -0.04 3.96
CA ARG A 158 -24.14 -1.20 3.08
C ARG A 158 -22.73 -1.35 2.48
N ALA A 159 -22.16 -0.27 1.96
CA ALA A 159 -20.80 -0.30 1.41
C ALA A 159 -19.74 -0.50 2.50
N SER A 160 -19.94 0.10 3.67
CA SER A 160 -19.07 -0.07 4.84
C SER A 160 -18.99 -1.54 5.28
N VAL A 161 -20.13 -2.23 5.38
CA VAL A 161 -20.18 -3.68 5.71
C VAL A 161 -19.38 -4.52 4.73
N ILE A 162 -19.47 -4.24 3.43
CA ILE A 162 -18.72 -4.98 2.40
C ILE A 162 -17.22 -4.81 2.61
N CYS A 163 -16.75 -3.59 2.88
CA CYS A 163 -15.33 -3.31 3.09
C CYS A 163 -14.76 -4.01 4.33
N TYR A 164 -15.48 -3.96 5.45
CA TYR A 164 -15.05 -4.64 6.67
C TYR A 164 -15.09 -6.17 6.55
N LYS A 165 -16.07 -6.73 5.82
CA LYS A 165 -16.10 -8.18 5.52
C LYS A 165 -14.87 -8.60 4.70
N GLU A 166 -14.44 -7.78 3.75
CA GLU A 166 -13.21 -8.05 3.00
C GLU A 166 -11.97 -7.96 3.90
N CYS A 167 -11.96 -7.07 4.90
CA CYS A 167 -10.89 -7.03 5.89
C CYS A 167 -10.79 -8.37 6.64
N LEU A 168 -11.91 -8.91 7.12
CA LEU A 168 -11.93 -10.20 7.83
C LEU A 168 -11.57 -11.39 6.93
N ARG A 169 -11.79 -11.26 5.62
CA ARG A 169 -11.38 -12.27 4.64
C ARG A 169 -9.87 -12.29 4.43
N GLN A 170 -9.19 -11.15 4.58
CA GLN A 170 -7.74 -11.03 4.47
C GLN A 170 -7.02 -11.30 5.80
N CYS A 171 -7.59 -10.81 6.91
CA CYS A 171 -7.07 -11.03 8.26
C CYS A 171 -8.26 -11.05 9.26
N PRO A 172 -8.58 -12.21 9.85
CA PRO A 172 -9.74 -12.34 10.75
C PRO A 172 -9.53 -11.62 12.09
N TYR A 173 -8.33 -11.14 12.40
CA TYR A 173 -7.95 -10.51 13.67
C TYR A 173 -8.08 -8.98 13.66
N VAL A 174 -8.65 -8.37 12.62
CA VAL A 174 -8.87 -6.93 12.57
C VAL A 174 -10.06 -6.55 13.46
N PHE A 175 -9.80 -6.42 14.76
CA PHE A 175 -10.80 -6.10 15.78
C PHE A 175 -11.56 -4.81 15.50
N GLU A 176 -10.92 -3.83 14.86
CA GLU A 176 -11.59 -2.60 14.45
C GLU A 176 -12.73 -2.88 13.46
N ALA A 177 -12.53 -3.78 12.50
CA ALA A 177 -13.58 -4.20 11.57
C ALA A 177 -14.67 -5.01 12.27
N ILE A 178 -14.29 -5.90 13.21
CA ILE A 178 -15.24 -6.68 14.01
C ILE A 178 -16.14 -5.75 14.83
N ALA A 179 -15.56 -4.81 15.56
CA ALA A 179 -16.30 -3.84 16.38
C ALA A 179 -17.27 -3.02 15.52
N ALA A 180 -16.80 -2.49 14.38
CA ALA A 180 -17.66 -1.73 13.48
C ALA A 180 -18.81 -2.56 12.91
N LEU A 181 -18.57 -3.83 12.58
CA LEU A 181 -19.60 -4.75 12.11
C LEU A 181 -20.61 -5.13 13.21
N ALA A 182 -20.14 -5.33 14.44
CA ALA A 182 -20.99 -5.63 15.59
C ALA A 182 -21.92 -4.46 15.91
N GLU A 183 -21.42 -3.23 15.87
CA GLU A 183 -22.21 -2.01 16.03
C GLU A 183 -23.27 -1.83 14.93
N MET A 184 -23.04 -2.40 13.74
CA MET A 184 -24.01 -2.47 12.64
C MET A 184 -24.97 -3.67 12.72
N GLY A 185 -24.92 -4.45 13.81
CA GLY A 185 -25.85 -5.54 14.08
C GLY A 185 -25.49 -6.88 13.44
N LEU A 186 -24.24 -7.10 13.04
CA LEU A 186 -23.82 -8.43 12.57
C LEU A 186 -23.71 -9.44 13.70
N SER A 187 -24.25 -10.64 13.44
CA SER A 187 -24.26 -11.72 14.42
C SER A 187 -22.85 -12.28 14.70
N SER A 188 -22.64 -12.72 15.94
CA SER A 188 -21.43 -13.42 16.37
C SER A 188 -21.09 -14.65 15.51
N ARG A 189 -22.11 -15.33 14.99
CA ARG A 189 -21.96 -16.49 14.09
C ARG A 189 -21.20 -16.15 12.80
N SER A 190 -21.38 -14.94 12.28
CA SER A 190 -20.66 -14.48 11.08
C SER A 190 -19.17 -14.28 11.37
N PHE A 191 -18.80 -13.77 12.55
CA PHE A 191 -17.39 -13.61 12.93
C PHE A 191 -16.69 -14.96 13.11
N LEU A 192 -17.36 -15.91 13.79
CA LEU A 192 -16.86 -17.28 13.95
C LEU A 192 -16.62 -17.96 12.61
N TYR A 193 -17.50 -17.73 11.62
CA TYR A 193 -17.30 -18.26 10.27
C TYR A 193 -15.98 -17.80 9.64
N TYR A 194 -15.65 -16.51 9.70
CA TYR A 194 -14.39 -16.00 9.16
C TYR A 194 -13.17 -16.56 9.92
N PHE A 195 -13.27 -16.64 11.24
CA PHE A 195 -12.21 -17.17 12.09
C PHE A 195 -11.91 -18.65 11.80
N PHE A 196 -12.94 -19.50 11.81
CA PHE A 196 -12.77 -20.94 11.54
C PHE A 196 -12.36 -21.23 10.10
N LYS A 197 -12.88 -20.46 9.12
CA LYS A 197 -12.45 -20.61 7.73
C LYS A 197 -10.95 -20.35 7.57
N HIS A 198 -10.42 -19.32 8.21
CA HIS A 198 -8.99 -19.02 8.17
C HIS A 198 -8.14 -20.13 8.80
N GLN A 199 -8.56 -20.65 9.97
CA GLN A 199 -7.86 -21.77 10.63
C GLN A 199 -7.81 -23.02 9.74
N ILE A 200 -8.87 -23.32 9.00
CA ILE A 200 -8.92 -24.45 8.06
C ILE A 200 -7.98 -24.21 6.86
N GLU A 201 -7.98 -23.01 6.28
CA GLU A 201 -7.08 -22.66 5.17
C GLU A 201 -5.60 -22.74 5.60
N GLU A 202 -5.28 -22.24 6.80
CA GLU A 202 -3.93 -22.25 7.37
C GLU A 202 -3.45 -23.67 7.69
N ALA A 203 -4.32 -24.50 8.27
CA ALA A 203 -4.04 -25.93 8.49
C ALA A 203 -3.83 -26.67 7.16
N SER A 204 -4.61 -26.35 6.12
CA SER A 204 -4.46 -26.95 4.79
C SER A 204 -3.12 -26.60 4.15
N HIS A 205 -2.69 -25.34 4.26
CA HIS A 205 -1.36 -24.90 3.79
C HIS A 205 -0.22 -25.60 4.53
N GLN A 206 -0.30 -25.76 5.84
CA GLN A 206 0.71 -26.49 6.62
C GLN A 206 0.80 -27.97 6.23
N VAL A 207 -0.34 -28.63 5.98
CA VAL A 207 -0.37 -30.02 5.51
C VAL A 207 0.28 -30.15 4.13
N ILE A 208 0.01 -29.21 3.20
CA ILE A 208 0.65 -29.19 1.87
C ILE A 208 2.17 -28.98 1.98
N LEU A 209 2.62 -28.05 2.83
CA LEU A 209 4.04 -27.80 3.09
C LEU A 209 4.74 -29.03 3.71
N LEU A 210 4.08 -29.72 4.64
CA LEU A 210 4.56 -30.98 5.21
C LEU A 210 4.68 -32.09 4.14
N MET A 211 3.68 -32.22 3.27
CA MET A 211 3.70 -33.17 2.16
C MET A 211 4.85 -32.90 1.17
N HIS A 212 5.12 -31.62 0.85
CA HIS A 212 6.26 -31.24 0.01
C HIS A 212 7.62 -31.49 0.69
N ASN A 213 7.74 -31.28 2.00
CA ASN A 213 9.02 -31.48 2.71
C ASN A 213 9.35 -32.97 2.93
N VAL A 214 8.33 -33.82 3.12
CA VAL A 214 8.52 -35.28 3.19
C VAL A 214 8.91 -35.88 1.84
N GLY A 215 8.46 -35.29 0.72
CA GLY A 215 8.86 -35.69 -0.63
C GLY A 215 10.32 -35.37 -1.00
N GLY A 216 11.02 -34.55 -0.22
CA GLY A 216 12.43 -34.16 -0.44
C GLY A 216 13.47 -34.99 0.31
N ILE A 217 13.05 -35.92 1.19
CA ILE A 217 13.96 -36.78 1.98
C ILE A 217 14.27 -38.10 1.23
N GLY A 218 13.77 -38.24 0.00
CA GLY A 218 13.95 -39.43 -0.84
C GLY A 218 14.57 -39.14 -2.21
N MET A 219 15.70 -38.42 -2.26
CA MET A 219 16.66 -38.47 -3.39
C MET A 219 18.09 -38.26 -2.89
#